data_AF-L0G1X1-F1
#
_entry.id   AF-L0G1X1-F1
#
_cell.length_a   1.000
_cell.length_b   1.000
_cell.length_c   1.000
_cell.angle_alpha   90.00
_cell.angle_beta   90.00
_cell.angle_gamma   90.00
#
_symmetry.space_group_name_H-M   'P 1'
#
loop_
_entity.id
_entity.type
_entity.pdbx_description
1 polymer ?
#
loop_
_entity_poly.entity_id
_entity_poly.type
_entity_poly.pdbx_seq_one_letter_code
_entity_poly.pdbx_strand_id
1 'polypeptide(L)'
;MIKMKSLWRIGVLVLMMTSACQPTKKESRQEVPNESVSVINPVLPGDHPDPTVVKVGAYYYASATSNEWAPLFPIFKSADLVNWEIVNYVFPEGAPAWAKNNFWAPELVYDEEQEKFYAYYTARDKESNRLSVAVASADTPEGNFTDHGPLVAQEVGSIDAFEVRDENGKLYLTWKEDGNSRGLPTPIWAQEINETRTKLLGEPKELFRNDQDWEMHLIEGVSIFRKNDYFYATYSAGACCDVACNYRAGVARTKNLLGPWEKYEKNPVLMDNDDWKCAGHGTVVEKDGEHYLLYHAYSAVGSVYVGREGVLEKMTWTADGWPVFENEATYDLEKSALSFVDDFNGDLNPIWQWRVTQDIRYATGDEGLVLSASEENEQLGTLLVQKSTSPDYAIEVTIDPANSDAKGGILLVGGAHNGFGAPVAAMGLTVSGDEVQVVENKDKKAEVKATAELEGEALVKLKMEVTEGHLLTFSFSQEGTTWTAVGEQFDAAHLVPWGMGYRWGIFAKGNENQKVNFKGVEITAQ
;
A
#
# COMPACT_ATOMS: atom_id res chain seq x y z
N MET A 1 -53.50 -60.57 -57.77
CA MET A 1 -53.46 -62.00 -57.37
C MET A 1 -52.05 -62.36 -56.96
N ILE A 2 -51.92 -62.90 -55.74
CA ILE A 2 -50.94 -63.90 -55.28
C ILE A 2 -49.46 -63.47 -55.10
N LYS A 3 -49.06 -63.60 -53.83
CA LYS A 3 -47.73 -63.58 -53.18
C LYS A 3 -46.80 -64.72 -53.65
N MET A 4 -45.49 -64.52 -53.49
CA MET A 4 -44.48 -65.50 -52.98
C MET A 4 -43.23 -64.70 -52.53
N LYS A 5 -42.81 -64.61 -51.25
CA LYS A 5 -42.16 -65.59 -50.34
C LYS A 5 -40.97 -66.29 -51.02
N SER A 6 -39.76 -66.47 -50.48
CA SER A 6 -39.18 -66.26 -49.14
C SER A 6 -37.69 -66.68 -49.18
N LEU A 7 -36.81 -65.94 -48.49
CA LEU A 7 -35.58 -66.32 -47.76
C LEU A 7 -34.58 -67.34 -48.36
N TRP A 8 -33.33 -66.90 -48.58
CA TRP A 8 -32.12 -67.71 -48.37
C TRP A 8 -31.10 -66.91 -47.53
N ARG A 9 -30.65 -67.50 -46.41
CA ARG A 9 -29.54 -67.02 -45.57
C ARG A 9 -28.24 -67.57 -46.16
N ILE A 10 -27.24 -66.72 -46.38
CA ILE A 10 -25.85 -67.13 -46.64
C ILE A 10 -24.97 -66.44 -45.61
N GLY A 11 -24.27 -67.24 -44.82
CA GLY A 11 -23.27 -66.77 -43.86
C GLY A 11 -22.01 -66.31 -44.60
N VAL A 12 -21.48 -65.16 -44.21
CA VAL A 12 -20.17 -64.68 -44.65
C VAL A 12 -19.27 -64.56 -43.43
N LEU A 13 -18.16 -65.27 -43.50
CA LEU A 13 -17.04 -65.27 -42.58
C LEU A 13 -16.38 -63.87 -42.64
N VAL A 14 -16.45 -63.08 -41.58
CA VAL A 14 -15.71 -61.80 -41.47
C VAL A 14 -14.41 -62.06 -40.72
N LEU A 15 -13.30 -61.91 -41.43
CA LEU A 15 -11.95 -61.93 -40.90
C LEU A 15 -11.74 -60.69 -40.01
N MET A 16 -11.53 -60.88 -38.71
CA MET A 16 -11.10 -59.80 -37.81
C MET A 16 -9.64 -59.43 -38.09
N MET A 17 -9.40 -58.22 -38.61
CA MET A 17 -8.09 -57.58 -38.57
C MET A 17 -7.87 -56.99 -37.18
N THR A 18 -6.97 -57.59 -36.40
CA THR A 18 -6.44 -57.01 -35.17
C THR A 18 -5.41 -55.95 -35.52
N SER A 19 -5.80 -54.67 -35.52
CA SER A 19 -4.84 -53.57 -35.46
C SER A 19 -4.20 -53.54 -34.08
N ALA A 20 -2.91 -53.89 -34.02
CA ALA A 20 -2.08 -53.65 -32.84
C ALA A 20 -1.92 -52.14 -32.66
N CYS A 21 -2.56 -51.57 -31.65
CA CYS A 21 -2.32 -50.21 -31.20
C CYS A 21 -0.91 -50.16 -30.58
N GLN A 22 0.00 -49.43 -31.21
CA GLN A 22 1.28 -49.10 -30.58
C GLN A 22 1.03 -48.25 -29.32
N PRO A 23 1.77 -48.46 -28.23
CA PRO A 23 1.68 -47.58 -27.07
C PRO A 23 2.19 -46.20 -27.50
N THR A 24 1.33 -45.19 -27.41
CA THR A 24 1.71 -43.78 -27.51
C THR A 24 2.81 -43.50 -26.50
N LYS A 25 3.90 -42.88 -26.95
CA LYS A 25 4.93 -42.33 -26.07
C LYS A 25 4.21 -41.46 -25.03
N LYS A 26 4.29 -41.85 -23.75
CA LYS A 26 4.05 -40.92 -22.65
C LYS A 26 5.05 -39.78 -22.85
N GLU A 27 4.56 -38.61 -23.24
CA GLU A 27 5.29 -37.38 -23.00
C GLU A 27 5.58 -37.34 -21.50
N SER A 28 6.87 -37.39 -21.14
CA SER A 28 7.28 -37.07 -19.79
C SER A 28 6.83 -35.63 -19.55
N ARG A 29 5.81 -35.45 -18.73
CA ARG A 29 5.55 -34.16 -18.10
C ARG A 29 6.86 -33.79 -17.43
N GLN A 30 7.59 -32.82 -17.99
CA GLN A 30 8.69 -32.20 -17.26
C GLN A 30 8.05 -31.69 -15.97
N GLU A 31 8.46 -32.27 -14.84
CA GLU A 31 8.29 -31.60 -13.56
C GLU A 31 9.00 -30.26 -13.74
N VAL A 32 8.21 -29.20 -13.78
CA VAL A 32 8.74 -27.84 -13.64
C VAL A 32 9.42 -27.84 -12.28
N PRO A 33 10.72 -27.53 -12.19
CA PRO A 33 11.38 -27.40 -10.90
C PRO A 33 10.54 -26.46 -10.04
N ASN A 34 10.08 -26.95 -8.90
CA ASN A 34 9.44 -26.13 -7.88
C ASN A 34 10.55 -25.30 -7.23
N GLU A 35 11.10 -24.33 -7.98
CA GLU A 35 11.99 -23.34 -7.40
C GLU A 35 11.11 -22.48 -6.48
N SER A 36 11.31 -22.67 -5.18
CA SER A 36 10.76 -21.79 -4.15
C SER A 36 11.00 -20.34 -4.57
N VAL A 37 9.98 -19.48 -4.41
CA VAL A 37 10.12 -18.04 -4.67
C VAL A 37 11.33 -17.54 -3.90
N SER A 38 12.32 -17.00 -4.62
CA SER A 38 13.42 -16.26 -3.99
C SER A 38 12.86 -14.92 -3.54
N VAL A 39 12.38 -14.85 -2.31
CA VAL A 39 11.82 -13.63 -1.73
C VAL A 39 12.97 -12.69 -1.39
N ILE A 40 12.85 -11.43 -1.82
CA ILE A 40 13.74 -10.33 -1.44
C ILE A 40 12.85 -9.29 -0.77
N ASN A 41 12.98 -9.14 0.55
CA ASN A 41 12.17 -8.21 1.32
C ASN A 41 12.93 -6.90 1.58
N PRO A 42 12.20 -5.77 1.74
CA PRO A 42 10.76 -5.64 1.52
C PRO A 42 10.40 -5.75 0.03
N VAL A 43 9.30 -6.44 -0.28
CA VAL A 43 8.77 -6.51 -1.66
C VAL A 43 8.04 -5.24 -2.06
N LEU A 44 7.58 -4.43 -1.10
CA LEU A 44 7.05 -3.08 -1.31
C LEU A 44 7.79 -2.09 -0.38
N PRO A 45 8.97 -1.56 -0.79
CA PRO A 45 9.79 -0.69 0.04
C PRO A 45 9.13 0.65 0.34
N GLY A 46 9.47 1.23 1.49
CA GLY A 46 8.84 2.46 2.00
C GLY A 46 7.42 2.25 2.50
N ASP A 47 6.79 3.34 2.98
CA ASP A 47 5.48 3.36 3.66
C ASP A 47 4.29 2.81 2.83
N HIS A 48 4.18 1.49 2.72
CA HIS A 48 3.08 0.72 2.11
C HIS A 48 2.32 -0.11 3.15
N PRO A 49 1.64 0.54 4.10
CA PRO A 49 0.91 -0.17 5.13
C PRO A 49 -0.31 -0.91 4.61
N ASP A 50 -0.70 -1.93 5.39
CA ASP A 50 -1.92 -2.72 5.22
C ASP A 50 -2.04 -3.31 3.79
N PRO A 51 -0.99 -3.98 3.27
CA PRO A 51 -1.02 -4.45 1.91
C PRO A 51 -2.05 -5.57 1.72
N THR A 52 -2.79 -5.49 0.62
CA THR A 52 -3.71 -6.53 0.17
C THR A 52 -3.24 -7.09 -1.16
N VAL A 53 -3.57 -8.34 -1.47
CA VAL A 53 -3.18 -8.99 -2.72
C VAL A 53 -4.25 -9.95 -3.21
N VAL A 54 -4.51 -9.92 -4.52
CA VAL A 54 -5.39 -10.85 -5.23
C VAL A 54 -4.70 -11.41 -6.46
N LYS A 55 -4.92 -12.69 -6.75
CA LYS A 55 -4.43 -13.34 -7.97
C LYS A 55 -5.49 -13.28 -9.06
N VAL A 56 -5.11 -12.83 -10.26
CA VAL A 56 -5.99 -12.79 -11.44
C VAL A 56 -5.23 -13.31 -12.65
N GLY A 57 -5.64 -14.50 -13.12
CA GLY A 57 -4.94 -15.22 -14.18
C GLY A 57 -3.49 -15.53 -13.80
N ALA A 58 -2.54 -14.99 -14.57
CA ALA A 58 -1.11 -15.18 -14.37
C ALA A 58 -0.44 -14.13 -13.47
N TYR A 59 -1.18 -13.12 -13.04
CA TYR A 59 -0.63 -11.99 -12.29
C TYR A 59 -1.25 -11.91 -10.90
N TYR A 60 -0.55 -11.18 -10.04
CA TYR A 60 -0.98 -10.76 -8.73
C TYR A 60 -1.13 -9.24 -8.76
N TYR A 61 -2.19 -8.74 -8.13
CA TYR A 61 -2.44 -7.33 -7.96
C TYR A 61 -2.50 -7.01 -6.49
N ALA A 62 -1.80 -5.96 -6.07
CA ALA A 62 -1.78 -5.53 -4.68
C ALA A 62 -2.21 -4.08 -4.53
N SER A 63 -2.64 -3.71 -3.33
CA SER A 63 -2.86 -2.32 -2.93
C SER A 63 -2.38 -2.09 -1.52
N ALA A 64 -2.30 -0.83 -1.12
CA ALA A 64 -1.86 -0.39 0.21
C ALA A 64 -2.59 0.88 0.64
N THR A 65 -2.59 1.14 1.94
CA THR A 65 -3.13 2.36 2.55
C THR A 65 -2.50 3.62 1.95
N SER A 66 -3.33 4.62 1.63
CA SER A 66 -2.87 5.93 1.12
C SER A 66 -2.86 7.04 2.17
N ASN A 67 -3.66 6.92 3.22
CA ASN A 67 -3.87 8.01 4.19
C ASN A 67 -4.19 9.33 3.44
N GLU A 68 -3.58 10.46 3.76
CA GLU A 68 -3.89 11.77 3.18
C GLU A 68 -3.09 12.09 1.90
N TRP A 69 -2.57 11.06 1.22
CA TRP A 69 -1.75 11.22 0.01
C TRP A 69 -2.45 10.63 -1.21
N ALA A 70 -2.82 11.51 -2.13
CA ALA A 70 -3.28 11.16 -3.47
C ALA A 70 -2.08 10.97 -4.42
N PRO A 71 -2.22 10.23 -5.52
CA PRO A 71 -3.35 9.35 -5.87
C PRO A 71 -3.65 8.27 -4.83
N LEU A 72 -4.92 7.87 -4.70
CA LEU A 72 -5.38 7.02 -3.58
C LEU A 72 -5.43 5.53 -3.94
N PHE A 73 -4.94 4.71 -3.01
CA PHE A 73 -4.86 3.25 -3.06
C PHE A 73 -4.12 2.78 -4.33
N PRO A 74 -2.77 2.81 -4.34
CA PRO A 74 -1.99 2.34 -5.48
C PRO A 74 -2.38 0.90 -5.84
N ILE A 75 -2.37 0.58 -7.12
CA ILE A 75 -2.56 -0.76 -7.63
C ILE A 75 -1.23 -1.20 -8.21
N PHE A 76 -0.63 -2.18 -7.56
CA PHE A 76 0.59 -2.82 -7.99
C PHE A 76 0.29 -4.07 -8.79
N LYS A 77 1.17 -4.43 -9.72
CA LYS A 77 1.12 -5.66 -10.50
C LYS A 77 2.42 -6.42 -10.37
N SER A 78 2.32 -7.74 -10.21
CA SER A 78 3.48 -8.63 -10.17
C SER A 78 3.16 -9.97 -10.84
N ALA A 79 4.15 -10.57 -11.48
CA ALA A 79 4.06 -11.96 -11.93
C ALA A 79 4.54 -12.95 -10.85
N ASP A 80 5.27 -12.48 -9.83
CA ASP A 80 6.04 -13.33 -8.94
C ASP A 80 5.91 -13.07 -7.44
N LEU A 81 5.10 -12.08 -7.04
CA LEU A 81 4.92 -11.56 -5.66
C LEU A 81 6.10 -10.76 -5.11
N VAL A 82 7.19 -10.61 -5.87
CA VAL A 82 8.43 -9.97 -5.42
C VAL A 82 8.68 -8.67 -6.18
N ASN A 83 8.58 -8.71 -7.51
CA ASN A 83 8.80 -7.56 -8.36
C ASN A 83 7.45 -6.91 -8.67
N TRP A 84 7.25 -5.70 -8.17
CA TRP A 84 5.99 -4.96 -8.29
C TRP A 84 6.15 -3.67 -9.10
N GLU A 85 5.21 -3.40 -9.99
CA GLU A 85 5.09 -2.12 -10.70
C GLU A 85 3.74 -1.46 -10.36
N ILE A 86 3.72 -0.13 -10.20
CA ILE A 86 2.45 0.60 -10.07
C ILE A 86 1.81 0.68 -11.46
N VAL A 87 0.61 0.13 -11.60
CA VAL A 87 -0.15 0.14 -12.87
C VAL A 87 -1.34 1.09 -12.84
N ASN A 88 -1.84 1.44 -11.65
CA ASN A 88 -3.00 2.31 -11.49
C ASN A 88 -3.15 2.77 -10.02
N TYR A 89 -4.22 3.51 -9.75
CA TYR A 89 -4.74 3.82 -8.42
C TYR A 89 -6.25 3.56 -8.42
N VAL A 90 -6.84 3.20 -7.28
CA VAL A 90 -8.31 3.09 -7.19
C VAL A 90 -8.95 4.45 -7.44
N PHE A 91 -8.36 5.53 -6.89
CA PHE A 91 -8.81 6.90 -7.18
C PHE A 91 -7.64 7.79 -7.61
N PRO A 92 -7.33 7.83 -8.93
CA PRO A 92 -6.22 8.63 -9.46
C PRO A 92 -6.45 10.15 -9.33
N GLU A 93 -7.71 10.57 -9.48
CA GLU A 93 -8.12 11.98 -9.46
C GLU A 93 -8.39 12.53 -8.04
N GLY A 94 -8.10 11.75 -7.00
CA GLY A 94 -8.31 12.12 -5.61
C GLY A 94 -9.57 11.53 -4.97
N ALA A 95 -9.97 12.07 -3.83
CA ALA A 95 -10.98 11.47 -2.96
C ALA A 95 -12.39 11.40 -3.58
N PRO A 96 -13.13 10.29 -3.34
CA PRO A 96 -14.58 10.26 -3.56
C PRO A 96 -15.31 11.40 -2.84
N ALA A 97 -16.41 11.87 -3.42
CA ALA A 97 -17.09 13.07 -2.97
C ALA A 97 -17.55 13.02 -1.50
N TRP A 98 -17.94 11.84 -0.99
CA TRP A 98 -18.38 11.64 0.39
C TRP A 98 -17.22 11.59 1.40
N ALA A 99 -16.02 11.22 0.94
CA ALA A 99 -14.87 10.92 1.79
C ALA A 99 -14.01 12.16 2.08
N LYS A 100 -13.52 12.27 3.32
CA LYS A 100 -12.75 13.41 3.83
C LYS A 100 -11.26 13.14 3.93
N ASN A 101 -10.87 12.07 4.62
CA ASN A 101 -9.50 11.68 4.97
C ASN A 101 -9.50 10.24 5.53
N ASN A 102 -8.39 9.78 6.15
CA ASN A 102 -8.27 8.43 6.71
C ASN A 102 -8.51 7.32 5.68
N PHE A 103 -7.91 7.45 4.50
CA PHE A 103 -7.95 6.44 3.43
C PHE A 103 -7.11 5.22 3.81
N TRP A 104 -7.67 4.38 4.67
CA TRP A 104 -7.03 3.24 5.34
C TRP A 104 -7.33 1.91 4.66
N ALA A 105 -6.65 0.87 5.14
CA ALA A 105 -6.57 -0.52 4.70
C ALA A 105 -7.55 -0.86 3.57
N PRO A 106 -7.06 -0.98 2.32
CA PRO A 106 -7.84 -1.50 1.23
C PRO A 106 -7.89 -3.02 1.26
N GLU A 107 -8.93 -3.60 0.67
CA GLU A 107 -8.97 -5.00 0.26
C GLU A 107 -9.30 -5.07 -1.22
N LEU A 108 -8.41 -5.71 -1.99
CA LEU A 108 -8.66 -6.01 -3.40
C LEU A 108 -9.24 -7.42 -3.53
N VAL A 109 -10.33 -7.52 -4.28
CA VAL A 109 -10.96 -8.79 -4.60
C VAL A 109 -11.30 -8.86 -6.08
N TYR A 110 -11.19 -10.05 -6.65
CA TYR A 110 -11.61 -10.35 -8.01
C TYR A 110 -12.70 -11.41 -7.99
N ASP A 111 -13.88 -11.06 -8.48
CA ASP A 111 -14.98 -11.99 -8.67
C ASP A 111 -14.84 -12.62 -10.07
N GLU A 112 -14.41 -13.89 -10.13
CA GLU A 112 -14.23 -14.62 -11.38
C GLU A 112 -15.54 -14.85 -12.14
N GLU A 113 -16.69 -14.93 -11.45
CA GLU A 113 -17.98 -15.16 -12.11
C GLU A 113 -18.51 -13.88 -12.78
N GLN A 114 -18.25 -12.73 -12.15
CA GLN A 114 -18.62 -11.40 -12.69
C GLN A 114 -17.52 -10.78 -13.56
N GLU A 115 -16.34 -11.39 -13.59
CA GLU A 115 -15.12 -10.86 -14.21
C GLU A 115 -14.82 -9.42 -13.75
N LYS A 116 -14.95 -9.16 -12.44
CA LYS A 116 -14.93 -7.80 -11.89
C LYS A 116 -14.03 -7.64 -10.67
N PHE A 117 -13.35 -6.50 -10.60
CA PHE A 117 -12.57 -6.08 -9.44
C PHE A 117 -13.41 -5.26 -8.47
N TYR A 118 -13.19 -5.51 -7.19
CA TYR A 118 -13.71 -4.72 -6.08
C TYR A 118 -12.55 -4.25 -5.21
N ALA A 119 -12.65 -3.02 -4.75
CA ALA A 119 -11.76 -2.44 -3.77
C ALA A 119 -12.61 -1.99 -2.59
N TYR A 120 -12.59 -2.75 -1.49
CA TYR A 120 -13.10 -2.25 -0.22
C TYR A 120 -12.07 -1.33 0.39
N TYR A 121 -12.51 -0.27 1.06
CA TYR A 121 -11.61 0.67 1.69
C TYR A 121 -12.30 1.37 2.84
N THR A 122 -11.49 1.93 3.73
CA THR A 122 -11.96 2.78 4.81
C THR A 122 -11.71 4.24 4.48
N ALA A 123 -12.68 5.10 4.73
CA ALA A 123 -12.46 6.54 4.78
C ALA A 123 -13.37 7.21 5.80
N ARG A 124 -12.99 8.41 6.25
CA ARG A 124 -13.85 9.22 7.11
C ARG A 124 -14.92 9.90 6.28
N ASP A 125 -16.16 9.66 6.67
CA ASP A 125 -17.34 10.25 6.05
C ASP A 125 -17.49 11.75 6.41
N LYS A 126 -17.76 12.60 5.42
CA LYS A 126 -17.88 14.06 5.61
C LYS A 126 -19.08 14.47 6.48
N GLU A 127 -20.20 13.75 6.41
CA GLU A 127 -21.44 14.14 7.06
C GLU A 127 -21.50 13.69 8.52
N SER A 128 -21.21 12.41 8.75
CA SER A 128 -21.24 11.77 10.06
C SER A 128 -19.92 11.92 10.83
N ASN A 129 -18.82 12.22 10.12
CA ASN A 129 -17.45 12.23 10.66
C ASN A 129 -16.99 10.88 11.22
N ARG A 130 -17.68 9.78 10.88
CA ARG A 130 -17.34 8.42 11.27
C ARG A 130 -16.35 7.80 10.29
N LEU A 131 -15.56 6.85 10.77
CA LEU A 131 -14.83 5.94 9.89
C LEU A 131 -15.84 4.96 9.31
N SER A 132 -15.85 4.85 7.99
CA SER A 132 -16.82 4.07 7.24
C SER A 132 -16.10 3.15 6.27
N VAL A 133 -16.56 1.91 6.20
CA VAL A 133 -16.20 0.96 5.14
C VAL A 133 -17.03 1.28 3.92
N ALA A 134 -16.38 1.38 2.77
CA ALA A 134 -16.98 1.61 1.46
C ALA A 134 -16.41 0.63 0.43
N VAL A 135 -16.96 0.67 -0.79
CA VAL A 135 -16.48 -0.17 -1.88
C VAL A 135 -16.49 0.58 -3.21
N ALA A 136 -15.49 0.29 -4.04
CA ALA A 136 -15.45 0.67 -5.43
C ALA A 136 -15.33 -0.57 -6.33
N SER A 137 -15.70 -0.47 -7.60
CA SER A 137 -15.51 -1.57 -8.56
C SER A 137 -15.06 -1.12 -9.94
N ALA A 138 -14.33 -1.99 -10.62
CA ALA A 138 -13.81 -1.79 -11.97
C ALA A 138 -13.83 -3.10 -12.76
N ASP A 139 -13.88 -3.02 -14.09
CA ASP A 139 -13.82 -4.21 -14.94
C ASP A 139 -12.38 -4.77 -15.04
N THR A 140 -11.36 -3.92 -14.82
CA THR A 140 -9.94 -4.29 -14.83
C THR A 140 -9.19 -3.50 -13.76
N PRO A 141 -8.05 -4.00 -13.24
CA PRO A 141 -7.29 -3.30 -12.21
C PRO A 141 -6.60 -2.04 -12.75
N GLU A 142 -6.30 -1.98 -14.06
CA GLU A 142 -5.80 -0.79 -14.74
C GLU A 142 -6.92 0.18 -15.18
N GLY A 143 -8.19 -0.16 -14.94
CA GLY A 143 -9.35 0.62 -15.36
C GLY A 143 -9.82 1.66 -14.34
N ASN A 144 -10.88 2.39 -14.70
CA ASN A 144 -11.51 3.34 -13.80
C ASN A 144 -12.40 2.64 -12.78
N PHE A 145 -12.14 2.87 -11.50
CA PHE A 145 -13.01 2.40 -10.43
C PHE A 145 -14.20 3.35 -10.24
N THR A 146 -15.37 2.77 -10.08
CA THR A 146 -16.59 3.47 -9.69
C THR A 146 -16.79 3.28 -8.19
N ASP A 147 -16.77 4.38 -7.43
CA ASP A 147 -17.17 4.40 -6.02
C ASP A 147 -18.68 4.13 -5.86
N HIS A 148 -19.04 3.25 -4.92
CA HIS A 148 -20.43 2.96 -4.56
C HIS A 148 -20.83 3.53 -3.19
N GLY A 149 -19.87 4.18 -2.51
CA GLY A 149 -20.09 4.82 -1.22
C GLY A 149 -20.05 3.87 -0.02
N PRO A 150 -20.35 4.41 1.19
CA PRO A 150 -20.29 3.66 2.44
C PRO A 150 -21.29 2.49 2.53
N LEU A 151 -20.82 1.35 3.01
CA LEU A 151 -21.61 0.15 3.33
C LEU A 151 -21.97 0.08 4.82
N VAL A 152 -21.03 0.46 5.70
CA VAL A 152 -21.23 0.44 7.16
C VAL A 152 -20.43 1.56 7.84
N ALA A 153 -21.08 2.21 8.81
CA ALA A 153 -20.56 3.37 9.54
C ALA A 153 -21.04 3.37 11.00
N GLN A 154 -20.50 2.47 11.82
CA GLN A 154 -20.85 2.36 13.24
C GLN A 154 -20.44 3.61 14.02
N GLU A 155 -21.09 3.85 15.17
CA GLU A 155 -20.88 5.05 15.98
C GLU A 155 -19.40 5.23 16.39
N VAL A 156 -18.74 4.13 16.74
CA VAL A 156 -17.32 4.13 17.12
C VAL A 156 -16.36 3.94 15.94
N GLY A 157 -16.90 3.76 14.72
CA GLY A 157 -16.14 3.54 13.49
C GLY A 157 -16.17 2.09 13.01
N SER A 158 -16.12 1.92 11.69
CA SER A 158 -16.01 0.64 11.01
C SER A 158 -14.84 0.70 10.03
N ILE A 159 -13.91 -0.26 10.11
CA ILE A 159 -12.67 -0.29 9.32
C ILE A 159 -12.32 -1.73 8.88
N ASP A 160 -11.26 -1.86 8.08
CA ASP A 160 -10.61 -3.15 7.72
C ASP A 160 -11.60 -4.19 7.17
N ALA A 161 -12.22 -3.85 6.05
CA ALA A 161 -13.19 -4.73 5.42
C ALA A 161 -12.52 -5.92 4.74
N PHE A 162 -13.15 -7.09 4.83
CA PHE A 162 -12.74 -8.28 4.09
C PHE A 162 -13.96 -9.05 3.55
N GLU A 163 -13.99 -9.39 2.26
CA GLU A 163 -15.08 -10.14 1.63
C GLU A 163 -14.79 -11.65 1.63
N VAL A 164 -15.84 -12.46 1.87
CA VAL A 164 -15.71 -13.91 1.84
C VAL A 164 -17.05 -14.59 1.54
N ARG A 165 -17.01 -15.66 0.75
CA ARG A 165 -18.18 -16.54 0.56
C ARG A 165 -18.23 -17.62 1.63
N ASP A 166 -19.40 -17.82 2.23
CA ASP A 166 -19.64 -18.84 3.25
C ASP A 166 -19.59 -20.28 2.68
N GLU A 167 -19.85 -21.27 3.54
CA GLU A 167 -19.87 -22.67 3.14
C GLU A 167 -20.97 -23.02 2.12
N ASN A 168 -21.97 -22.16 1.96
CA ASN A 168 -23.11 -22.31 1.05
C ASN A 168 -23.01 -21.39 -0.19
N GLY A 169 -21.92 -20.65 -0.36
CA GLY A 169 -21.67 -19.75 -1.48
C GLY A 169 -22.26 -18.34 -1.33
N LYS A 170 -22.88 -18.02 -0.20
CA LYS A 170 -23.39 -16.67 0.09
C LYS A 170 -22.24 -15.71 0.37
N LEU A 171 -22.31 -14.51 -0.19
CA LEU A 171 -21.30 -13.48 0.01
C LEU A 171 -21.52 -12.73 1.34
N TYR A 172 -20.45 -12.57 2.10
CA TYR A 172 -20.41 -11.81 3.35
C TYR A 172 -19.33 -10.75 3.28
N LEU A 173 -19.62 -9.59 3.85
CA LEU A 173 -18.62 -8.60 4.22
C LEU A 173 -18.27 -8.80 5.69
N THR A 174 -16.99 -8.80 6.01
CA THR A 174 -16.48 -8.74 7.37
C THR A 174 -15.79 -7.40 7.61
N TRP A 175 -15.78 -6.92 8.85
CA TRP A 175 -15.11 -5.67 9.20
C TRP A 175 -14.83 -5.62 10.71
N LYS A 176 -13.90 -4.74 11.09
CA LYS A 176 -13.65 -4.38 12.49
C LYS A 176 -14.54 -3.21 12.92
N GLU A 177 -15.09 -3.29 14.13
CA GLU A 177 -15.59 -2.10 14.83
C GLU A 177 -14.45 -1.46 15.67
N ASP A 178 -14.20 -0.16 15.50
CA ASP A 178 -13.08 0.57 16.09
C ASP A 178 -13.33 0.96 17.57
N GLY A 179 -13.75 -0.02 18.37
CA GLY A 179 -14.07 0.16 19.79
C GLY A 179 -12.88 0.63 20.64
N ASN A 180 -11.64 0.30 20.23
CA ASN A 180 -10.40 0.73 20.89
C ASN A 180 -10.28 2.26 20.98
N SER A 181 -10.86 3.02 20.04
CA SER A 181 -10.91 4.49 20.10
C SER A 181 -11.67 5.04 21.32
N ARG A 182 -12.45 4.16 21.99
CA ARG A 182 -13.25 4.44 23.19
C ARG A 182 -12.89 3.52 24.36
N GLY A 183 -11.81 2.74 24.26
CA GLY A 183 -11.42 1.76 25.28
C GLY A 183 -12.38 0.58 25.39
N LEU A 184 -13.12 0.27 24.31
CA LEU A 184 -14.03 -0.88 24.21
C LEU A 184 -13.34 -2.04 23.46
N PRO A 185 -13.85 -3.27 23.59
CA PRO A 185 -13.43 -4.38 22.73
C PRO A 185 -13.61 -4.06 21.24
N THR A 186 -12.82 -4.72 20.40
CA THR A 186 -12.82 -4.63 18.93
C THR A 186 -13.38 -5.93 18.34
N PRO A 187 -14.72 -6.05 18.20
CA PRO A 187 -15.32 -7.21 17.55
C PRO A 187 -15.08 -7.18 16.04
N ILE A 188 -14.90 -8.37 15.48
CA ILE A 188 -14.95 -8.63 14.04
C ILE A 188 -16.37 -9.07 13.70
N TRP A 189 -17.03 -8.30 12.86
CA TRP A 189 -18.40 -8.54 12.41
C TRP A 189 -18.39 -9.22 11.05
N ALA A 190 -19.47 -9.97 10.75
CA ALA A 190 -19.79 -10.46 9.43
C ALA A 190 -21.28 -10.20 9.12
N GLN A 191 -21.58 -9.75 7.91
CA GLN A 191 -22.95 -9.55 7.45
C GLN A 191 -23.08 -9.92 5.98
N GLU A 192 -24.19 -10.56 5.62
CA GLU A 192 -24.47 -10.92 4.23
C GLU A 192 -24.50 -9.63 3.39
N ILE A 193 -23.91 -9.66 2.20
CA ILE A 193 -23.91 -8.53 1.25
C ILE A 193 -24.52 -9.00 -0.06
N ASN A 194 -25.22 -8.11 -0.77
CA ASN A 194 -25.75 -8.46 -2.09
C ASN A 194 -24.61 -8.73 -3.09
N GLU A 195 -24.89 -9.49 -4.15
CA GLU A 195 -23.89 -9.85 -5.17
C GLU A 195 -23.30 -8.64 -5.93
N THR A 196 -24.03 -7.52 -5.98
CA THR A 196 -23.52 -6.26 -6.55
C THR A 196 -22.62 -5.49 -5.58
N ARG A 197 -22.48 -5.96 -4.33
CA ARG A 197 -21.67 -5.40 -3.24
C ARG A 197 -22.03 -3.98 -2.83
N THR A 198 -23.25 -3.54 -3.11
CA THR A 198 -23.71 -2.17 -2.81
C THR A 198 -24.57 -2.07 -1.57
N LYS A 199 -24.90 -3.20 -0.91
CA LYS A 199 -25.82 -3.20 0.23
C LYS A 199 -25.66 -4.42 1.13
N LEU A 200 -25.55 -4.17 2.43
CA LEU A 200 -25.65 -5.19 3.49
C LEU A 200 -27.09 -5.67 3.70
N LEU A 201 -27.23 -6.96 4.00
CA LEU A 201 -28.48 -7.69 4.15
C LEU A 201 -28.58 -8.30 5.56
N GLY A 202 -29.79 -8.37 6.10
CA GLY A 202 -30.02 -8.94 7.43
C GLY A 202 -29.36 -8.14 8.55
N GLU A 203 -28.88 -8.84 9.57
CA GLU A 203 -28.21 -8.26 10.75
C GLU A 203 -26.77 -8.78 10.85
N PRO A 204 -25.82 -7.99 11.37
CA PRO A 204 -24.45 -8.43 11.57
C PRO A 204 -24.36 -9.52 12.65
N LYS A 205 -23.39 -10.42 12.49
CA LYS A 205 -23.01 -11.42 13.48
C LYS A 205 -21.55 -11.26 13.85
N GLU A 206 -21.27 -11.26 15.14
CA GLU A 206 -19.89 -11.25 15.63
C GLU A 206 -19.23 -12.61 15.37
N LEU A 207 -18.01 -12.58 14.83
CA LEU A 207 -17.18 -13.75 14.60
C LEU A 207 -16.31 -14.07 15.82
N PHE A 208 -15.52 -13.09 16.25
CA PHE A 208 -14.64 -13.11 17.43
C PHE A 208 -14.22 -11.67 17.77
N ARG A 209 -13.55 -11.47 18.92
CA ARG A 209 -13.07 -10.18 19.41
C ARG A 209 -11.73 -10.34 20.13
N ASN A 210 -11.09 -9.26 20.57
CA ASN A 210 -9.93 -9.32 21.46
C ASN A 210 -10.34 -9.85 22.85
N ASP A 211 -10.01 -11.10 23.15
CA ASP A 211 -10.37 -11.80 24.40
C ASP A 211 -9.22 -12.64 24.99
N GLN A 212 -8.02 -12.54 24.41
CA GLN A 212 -6.79 -13.16 24.92
C GLN A 212 -5.78 -12.10 25.35
N ASP A 213 -4.99 -12.37 26.41
CA ASP A 213 -4.07 -11.39 26.99
C ASP A 213 -3.06 -10.81 25.97
N TRP A 214 -2.59 -11.63 25.03
CA TRP A 214 -1.64 -11.17 24.00
C TRP A 214 -2.28 -10.21 22.99
N GLU A 215 -3.61 -10.20 22.86
CA GLU A 215 -4.32 -9.32 21.94
C GLU A 215 -4.45 -7.89 22.47
N MET A 216 -4.18 -7.70 23.77
CA MET A 216 -4.22 -6.40 24.42
C MET A 216 -5.56 -5.68 24.20
N HIS A 217 -5.53 -4.46 23.66
CA HIS A 217 -6.68 -3.58 23.52
C HIS A 217 -7.34 -3.62 22.14
N LEU A 218 -6.78 -4.38 21.18
CA LEU A 218 -7.22 -4.34 19.79
C LEU A 218 -6.89 -5.65 19.05
N ILE A 219 -7.85 -6.12 18.25
CA ILE A 219 -7.60 -6.95 17.08
C ILE A 219 -8.14 -6.27 15.82
N GLU A 220 -7.44 -6.43 14.68
CA GLU A 220 -7.81 -5.83 13.39
C GLU A 220 -7.18 -6.56 12.18
N GLY A 221 -7.33 -5.99 10.97
CA GLY A 221 -6.66 -6.49 9.75
C GLY A 221 -6.93 -7.96 9.46
N VAL A 222 -8.21 -8.36 9.48
CA VAL A 222 -8.60 -9.76 9.30
C VAL A 222 -8.55 -10.13 7.82
N SER A 223 -7.77 -11.16 7.47
CA SER A 223 -7.80 -11.78 6.14
C SER A 223 -8.28 -13.21 6.24
N ILE A 224 -9.36 -13.53 5.51
CA ILE A 224 -10.02 -14.84 5.56
C ILE A 224 -9.73 -15.61 4.28
N PHE A 225 -9.25 -16.85 4.42
CA PHE A 225 -9.01 -17.75 3.29
C PHE A 225 -9.49 -19.17 3.62
N ARG A 226 -9.75 -19.97 2.58
CA ARG A 226 -10.22 -21.35 2.73
C ARG A 226 -9.12 -22.33 2.39
N LYS A 227 -8.96 -23.36 3.23
CA LYS A 227 -8.13 -24.52 2.90
C LYS A 227 -8.74 -25.77 3.52
N ASN A 228 -8.97 -26.79 2.68
CA ASN A 228 -9.72 -27.99 3.07
C ASN A 228 -11.12 -27.60 3.63
N ASP A 229 -11.53 -28.19 4.75
CA ASP A 229 -12.84 -27.96 5.38
C ASP A 229 -12.90 -26.72 6.29
N TYR A 230 -11.87 -25.88 6.30
CA TYR A 230 -11.76 -24.74 7.21
C TYR A 230 -11.69 -23.40 6.46
N PHE A 231 -12.36 -22.42 7.04
CA PHE A 231 -11.97 -21.01 6.96
C PHE A 231 -10.86 -20.77 7.96
N TYR A 232 -9.81 -20.09 7.54
CA TYR A 232 -8.77 -19.54 8.39
C TYR A 232 -8.85 -18.03 8.33
N ALA A 233 -8.53 -17.38 9.44
CA ALA A 233 -8.36 -15.94 9.54
C ALA A 233 -6.96 -15.66 10.08
N THR A 234 -6.15 -14.90 9.35
CA THR A 234 -5.04 -14.15 9.97
C THR A 234 -5.61 -12.85 10.49
N TYR A 235 -5.18 -12.43 11.68
CA TYR A 235 -5.59 -11.16 12.27
C TYR A 235 -4.46 -10.60 13.10
N SER A 236 -4.47 -9.30 13.30
CA SER A 236 -3.40 -8.60 13.98
C SER A 236 -3.87 -8.05 15.30
N ALA A 237 -2.93 -7.84 16.24
CA ALA A 237 -3.24 -7.34 17.56
C ALA A 237 -2.14 -6.44 18.11
N GLY A 238 -2.48 -5.58 19.07
CA GLY A 238 -1.58 -4.59 19.64
C GLY A 238 -1.68 -3.23 18.92
N ALA A 239 -0.59 -2.45 18.91
CA ALA A 239 -0.52 -1.13 18.29
C ALA A 239 0.47 -1.13 17.12
N CYS A 240 -0.01 -0.78 15.93
CA CYS A 240 0.76 -0.76 14.68
C CYS A 240 1.65 0.46 14.51
N CYS A 241 1.19 1.66 14.87
CA CYS A 241 1.45 2.81 14.02
C CYS A 241 2.30 3.93 14.64
N ASP A 242 3.21 3.59 15.56
CA ASP A 242 4.10 4.55 16.24
C ASP A 242 5.43 3.90 16.65
N VAL A 243 6.40 4.70 17.10
CA VAL A 243 7.72 4.25 17.61
C VAL A 243 7.65 3.24 18.76
N ALA A 244 6.53 3.24 19.50
CA ALA A 244 6.26 2.29 20.57
C ALA A 244 5.39 1.09 20.11
N CYS A 245 5.34 0.82 18.80
CA CYS A 245 4.54 -0.27 18.25
C CYS A 245 4.91 -1.62 18.89
N ASN A 246 3.91 -2.50 18.97
CA ASN A 246 4.03 -3.85 19.52
C ASN A 246 3.11 -4.84 18.78
N TYR A 247 2.90 -4.56 17.50
CA TYR A 247 1.98 -5.25 16.62
C TYR A 247 2.44 -6.68 16.33
N ARG A 248 1.49 -7.59 16.22
CA ARG A 248 1.73 -9.03 16.02
C ARG A 248 0.51 -9.69 15.42
N ALA A 249 0.69 -10.83 14.76
CA ALA A 249 -0.43 -11.56 14.16
C ALA A 249 -0.70 -12.91 14.82
N GLY A 250 -1.98 -13.25 14.88
CA GLY A 250 -2.49 -14.55 15.28
C GLY A 250 -3.35 -15.17 14.18
N VAL A 251 -3.73 -16.42 14.39
CA VAL A 251 -4.61 -17.17 13.48
C VAL A 251 -5.79 -17.77 14.22
N ALA A 252 -6.93 -17.80 13.55
CA ALA A 252 -8.15 -18.48 13.98
C ALA A 252 -8.72 -19.31 12.84
N ARG A 253 -9.57 -20.30 13.14
CA ARG A 253 -10.25 -21.11 12.12
C ARG A 253 -11.68 -21.47 12.52
N THR A 254 -12.50 -21.78 11.52
CA THR A 254 -13.85 -22.32 11.70
C THR A 254 -14.23 -23.20 10.51
N LYS A 255 -15.22 -24.09 10.69
CA LYS A 255 -15.84 -24.83 9.58
C LYS A 255 -17.06 -24.14 8.98
N ASN A 256 -17.70 -23.24 9.74
CA ASN A 256 -18.83 -22.44 9.30
C ASN A 256 -18.44 -20.98 9.46
N LEU A 257 -18.56 -20.16 8.41
CA LEU A 257 -18.03 -18.79 8.42
C LEU A 257 -18.54 -17.98 9.63
N LEU A 258 -19.82 -18.16 9.95
CA LEU A 258 -20.48 -17.50 11.08
C LEU A 258 -20.11 -18.09 12.46
N GLY A 259 -19.09 -18.94 12.53
CA GLY A 259 -18.52 -19.47 13.76
C GLY A 259 -19.23 -20.73 14.32
N PRO A 260 -18.79 -21.19 15.51
CA PRO A 260 -17.79 -20.55 16.37
C PRO A 260 -16.37 -20.59 15.79
N TRP A 261 -15.59 -19.53 16.02
CA TRP A 261 -14.18 -19.46 15.64
C TRP A 261 -13.28 -19.98 16.77
N GLU A 262 -12.34 -20.86 16.41
CA GLU A 262 -11.29 -21.39 17.28
C GLU A 262 -10.01 -20.57 17.05
N LYS A 263 -9.47 -19.90 18.07
CA LYS A 263 -8.15 -19.25 18.01
C LYS A 263 -7.06 -20.26 18.32
N TYR A 264 -5.93 -20.19 17.60
CA TYR A 264 -4.83 -21.11 17.82
C TYR A 264 -4.19 -20.91 19.21
N GLU A 265 -4.02 -22.00 19.96
CA GLU A 265 -3.48 -21.96 21.32
C GLU A 265 -2.03 -21.47 21.40
N LYS A 266 -1.29 -21.49 20.29
CA LYS A 266 0.09 -20.97 20.20
C LYS A 266 0.20 -19.61 19.54
N ASN A 267 -0.91 -18.87 19.39
CA ASN A 267 -0.83 -17.47 19.02
C ASN A 267 0.01 -16.67 20.03
N PRO A 268 0.67 -15.58 19.61
CA PRO A 268 0.80 -15.08 18.23
C PRO A 268 1.71 -15.97 17.36
N VAL A 269 1.46 -16.00 16.05
CA VAL A 269 2.25 -16.77 15.06
C VAL A 269 3.21 -15.92 14.24
N LEU A 270 3.07 -14.58 14.28
CA LEU A 270 3.97 -13.63 13.62
C LEU A 270 4.29 -12.51 14.62
N MET A 271 5.58 -12.19 14.76
CA MET A 271 6.11 -11.28 15.79
C MET A 271 7.39 -10.59 15.28
N ASP A 272 7.97 -9.70 16.07
CA ASP A 272 9.29 -9.14 15.79
C ASP A 272 10.35 -10.24 15.57
N ASN A 273 11.29 -9.97 14.68
CA ASN A 273 12.51 -10.74 14.47
C ASN A 273 13.73 -9.78 14.38
N ASP A 274 14.88 -10.28 13.92
CA ASP A 274 16.11 -9.48 13.86
C ASP A 274 16.02 -8.30 12.88
N ASP A 275 15.24 -8.44 11.80
CA ASP A 275 15.17 -7.48 10.68
C ASP A 275 13.83 -6.73 10.59
N TRP A 276 12.77 -7.21 11.26
CA TRP A 276 11.42 -6.68 11.16
C TRP A 276 10.75 -6.55 12.54
N LYS A 277 10.03 -5.44 12.73
CA LYS A 277 9.23 -5.15 13.93
C LYS A 277 7.79 -4.86 13.58
N CYS A 278 6.90 -5.17 14.51
CA CYS A 278 5.48 -4.85 14.44
C CYS A 278 4.82 -5.47 13.19
N ALA A 279 5.14 -6.74 12.95
CA ALA A 279 4.68 -7.52 11.81
C ALA A 279 3.19 -7.87 11.94
N GLY A 280 2.40 -7.48 10.94
CA GLY A 280 0.98 -7.81 10.87
C GLY A 280 0.26 -7.11 9.72
N HIS A 281 -1.06 -7.28 9.70
CA HIS A 281 -2.02 -6.77 8.72
C HIS A 281 -1.59 -7.03 7.26
N GLY A 282 -2.20 -8.05 6.67
CA GLY A 282 -1.86 -8.49 5.34
C GLY A 282 -2.87 -9.47 4.78
N THR A 283 -2.70 -9.81 3.51
CA THR A 283 -3.55 -10.79 2.81
C THR A 283 -2.77 -12.05 2.47
N VAL A 284 -3.40 -13.20 2.72
CA VAL A 284 -2.85 -14.50 2.33
C VAL A 284 -3.10 -14.75 0.85
N VAL A 285 -2.08 -15.18 0.12
CA VAL A 285 -2.15 -15.50 -1.31
C VAL A 285 -1.48 -16.83 -1.61
N GLU A 286 -2.05 -17.59 -2.56
CA GLU A 286 -1.46 -18.83 -3.05
C GLU A 286 -0.55 -18.58 -4.26
N LYS A 287 0.66 -19.13 -4.22
CA LYS A 287 1.57 -19.24 -5.37
C LYS A 287 2.16 -20.64 -5.43
N ASP A 288 1.98 -21.29 -6.58
CA ASP A 288 2.52 -22.63 -6.89
C ASP A 288 2.15 -23.71 -5.84
N GLY A 289 0.94 -23.63 -5.29
CA GLY A 289 0.42 -24.54 -4.27
C GLY A 289 0.87 -24.22 -2.84
N GLU A 290 1.74 -23.24 -2.66
CA GLU A 290 2.21 -22.75 -1.37
C GLU A 290 1.46 -21.45 -0.99
N HIS A 291 1.33 -21.20 0.31
CA HIS A 291 0.68 -19.98 0.81
C HIS A 291 1.74 -18.98 1.28
N TYR A 292 1.53 -17.71 0.98
CA TYR A 292 2.34 -16.60 1.44
C TYR A 292 1.43 -15.57 2.11
N LEU A 293 1.96 -14.87 3.10
CA LEU A 293 1.32 -13.67 3.64
C LEU A 293 2.11 -12.47 3.11
N LEU A 294 1.42 -11.56 2.41
CA LEU A 294 1.93 -10.22 2.16
C LEU A 294 1.38 -9.32 3.27
N TYR A 295 2.25 -8.86 4.18
CA TYR A 295 1.90 -8.07 5.36
C TYR A 295 2.81 -6.85 5.48
N HIS A 296 2.54 -5.97 6.45
CA HIS A 296 3.46 -4.87 6.73
C HIS A 296 4.28 -5.06 8.00
N ALA A 297 5.48 -4.48 8.01
CA ALA A 297 6.32 -4.36 9.20
C ALA A 297 7.20 -3.11 9.09
N TYR A 298 7.81 -2.68 10.19
CA TYR A 298 8.93 -1.74 10.16
C TYR A 298 10.23 -2.51 10.04
N SER A 299 11.18 -2.00 9.26
CA SER A 299 12.57 -2.46 9.38
C SER A 299 13.07 -2.27 10.81
N ALA A 300 13.69 -3.31 11.37
CA ALA A 300 14.37 -3.26 12.66
C ALA A 300 15.66 -2.44 12.61
N VAL A 301 16.23 -2.28 11.40
CA VAL A 301 17.42 -1.48 11.10
C VAL A 301 16.99 -0.11 10.57
N GLY A 302 17.43 0.95 11.26
CA GLY A 302 17.00 2.32 10.97
C GLY A 302 15.92 2.78 11.94
N SER A 303 14.91 3.47 11.44
CA SER A 303 13.90 4.15 12.25
C SER A 303 12.51 4.00 11.64
N VAL A 304 11.47 4.25 12.46
CA VAL A 304 10.07 4.31 12.00
C VAL A 304 9.80 5.36 10.93
N TYR A 305 10.80 6.20 10.60
CA TYR A 305 10.70 7.26 9.60
C TYR A 305 10.55 6.73 8.18
N VAL A 306 11.00 5.52 7.85
CA VAL A 306 10.69 4.92 6.52
C VAL A 306 9.20 4.56 6.40
N GLY A 307 8.55 4.25 7.51
CA GLY A 307 7.16 3.79 7.55
C GLY A 307 7.06 2.26 7.54
N ARG A 308 5.84 1.78 7.34
CA ARG A 308 5.52 0.34 7.33
C ARG A 308 5.68 -0.19 5.92
N GLU A 309 6.59 -1.13 5.71
CA GLU A 309 6.97 -1.68 4.41
C GLU A 309 6.28 -3.02 4.15
N GLY A 310 6.04 -3.37 2.88
CA GLY A 310 5.42 -4.64 2.53
C GLY A 310 6.44 -5.78 2.52
N VAL A 311 6.17 -6.80 3.34
CA VAL A 311 6.98 -7.99 3.55
C VAL A 311 6.20 -9.21 3.12
N LEU A 312 6.85 -10.10 2.39
CA LEU A 312 6.31 -11.38 1.97
C LEU A 312 6.97 -12.49 2.78
N GLU A 313 6.17 -13.33 3.45
CA GLU A 313 6.68 -14.51 4.14
C GLU A 313 5.87 -15.75 3.79
N LYS A 314 6.58 -16.86 3.60
CA LYS A 314 5.97 -18.16 3.33
C LYS A 314 5.27 -18.69 4.59
N MET A 315 4.03 -19.11 4.43
CA MET A 315 3.25 -19.76 5.47
C MET A 315 3.49 -21.28 5.42
N THR A 316 3.78 -21.87 6.57
CA THR A 316 3.90 -23.32 6.74
C THR A 316 2.73 -23.87 7.55
N TRP A 317 2.58 -25.19 7.59
CA TRP A 317 1.43 -25.86 8.19
C TRP A 317 1.85 -26.87 9.23
N THR A 318 1.26 -26.78 10.42
CA THR A 318 1.44 -27.80 11.45
C THR A 318 0.75 -29.12 11.06
N ALA A 319 1.12 -30.21 11.73
CA ALA A 319 0.52 -31.52 11.48
C ALA A 319 -1.00 -31.57 11.75
N ASP A 320 -1.49 -30.72 12.66
CA ASP A 320 -2.92 -30.57 13.00
C ASP A 320 -3.62 -29.43 12.24
N GLY A 321 -2.97 -28.90 11.21
CA GLY A 321 -3.58 -28.00 10.22
C GLY A 321 -3.72 -26.56 10.67
N TRP A 322 -2.74 -26.02 11.40
CA TRP A 322 -2.65 -24.59 11.67
C TRP A 322 -1.61 -23.92 10.78
N PRO A 323 -1.93 -22.74 10.21
CA PRO A 323 -0.95 -21.91 9.54
C PRO A 323 0.00 -21.27 10.55
N VAL A 324 1.30 -21.33 10.29
CA VAL A 324 2.36 -20.73 11.12
C VAL A 324 3.45 -20.14 10.23
N PHE A 325 4.26 -19.25 10.80
CA PHE A 325 5.42 -18.63 10.14
C PHE A 325 6.70 -19.09 10.84
N GLU A 326 7.80 -19.12 10.09
CA GLU A 326 9.13 -19.35 10.69
C GLU A 326 9.64 -18.09 11.39
N ASN A 327 9.12 -16.92 10.98
CA ASN A 327 9.48 -15.59 11.45
C ASN A 327 10.93 -15.25 11.13
N GLU A 328 11.41 -15.70 9.98
CA GLU A 328 12.80 -15.59 9.52
C GLU A 328 12.92 -14.70 8.26
N ALA A 329 11.91 -13.90 7.94
CA ALA A 329 12.02 -12.89 6.89
C ALA A 329 13.20 -11.94 7.19
N THR A 330 14.06 -11.73 6.21
CA THR A 330 15.26 -10.88 6.28
C THR A 330 15.09 -9.62 5.44
N TYR A 331 15.84 -8.57 5.74
CA TYR A 331 15.92 -7.38 4.87
C TYR A 331 17.09 -7.58 3.89
N ASP A 332 16.77 -7.91 2.64
CA ASP A 332 17.77 -8.29 1.62
C ASP A 332 17.77 -7.37 0.40
N LEU A 333 16.93 -6.34 0.38
CA LEU A 333 16.85 -5.42 -0.74
C LEU A 333 18.12 -4.56 -0.83
N GLU A 334 18.79 -4.64 -1.97
CA GLU A 334 19.98 -3.85 -2.25
C GLU A 334 19.66 -2.36 -2.32
N LYS A 335 20.43 -1.53 -1.63
CA LYS A 335 20.20 -0.08 -1.55
C LYS A 335 20.10 0.59 -2.90
N SER A 336 20.90 0.17 -3.89
CA SER A 336 20.86 0.74 -5.24
C SER A 336 19.52 0.55 -5.95
N ALA A 337 18.70 -0.42 -5.55
CA ALA A 337 17.36 -0.63 -6.07
C ALA A 337 16.35 0.44 -5.58
N LEU A 338 16.73 1.23 -4.58
CA LEU A 338 15.91 2.29 -3.97
C LEU A 338 16.20 3.69 -4.54
N SER A 339 17.22 3.81 -5.39
CA SER A 339 17.54 5.06 -6.08
C SER A 339 16.55 5.35 -7.21
N PHE A 340 16.26 6.63 -7.44
CA PHE A 340 15.28 7.07 -8.43
C PHE A 340 15.70 8.39 -9.07
N VAL A 341 15.37 8.56 -10.35
CA VAL A 341 15.65 9.78 -11.12
C VAL A 341 14.41 10.15 -11.93
N ASP A 342 14.06 11.42 -11.93
CA ASP A 342 13.04 11.99 -12.80
C ASP A 342 13.56 13.28 -13.43
N ASP A 343 13.58 13.33 -14.75
CA ASP A 343 13.90 14.54 -15.52
C ASP A 343 12.64 15.32 -15.95
N PHE A 344 11.46 14.76 -15.68
CA PHE A 344 10.15 15.30 -16.04
C PHE A 344 9.95 15.56 -17.55
N ASN A 345 10.70 14.88 -18.42
CA ASN A 345 10.54 15.02 -19.87
C ASN A 345 9.32 14.27 -20.44
N GLY A 346 8.71 13.39 -19.64
CA GLY A 346 7.52 12.60 -20.01
C GLY A 346 6.29 12.94 -19.17
N ASP A 347 5.33 12.02 -19.12
CA ASP A 347 4.25 12.07 -18.13
C ASP A 347 4.82 11.98 -16.72
N LEU A 348 4.15 12.59 -15.75
CA LEU A 348 4.57 12.53 -14.35
C LEU A 348 4.60 11.07 -13.89
N ASN A 349 5.74 10.64 -13.33
CA ASN A 349 5.89 9.27 -12.85
C ASN A 349 4.81 8.93 -11.80
N PRO A 350 4.13 7.77 -11.89
CA PRO A 350 3.03 7.42 -10.99
C PRO A 350 3.41 7.29 -9.52
N ILE A 351 4.70 7.26 -9.16
CA ILE A 351 5.13 7.24 -7.75
C ILE A 351 4.94 8.59 -7.03
N TRP A 352 4.80 9.68 -7.77
CA TRP A 352 4.63 11.01 -7.19
C TRP A 352 3.27 11.16 -6.51
N GLN A 353 3.29 11.72 -5.31
CA GLN A 353 2.12 11.91 -4.47
C GLN A 353 1.94 13.38 -4.09
N TRP A 354 0.71 13.77 -3.75
CA TRP A 354 0.37 15.07 -3.18
C TRP A 354 -0.70 14.91 -2.11
N ARG A 355 -0.97 15.97 -1.36
CA ARG A 355 -2.02 15.90 -0.34
C ARG A 355 -3.37 15.73 -1.01
N VAL A 356 -4.18 14.79 -0.53
CA VAL A 356 -5.51 14.50 -1.11
C VAL A 356 -6.45 15.71 -1.13
N THR A 357 -6.19 16.70 -0.27
CA THR A 357 -6.95 17.95 -0.20
C THR A 357 -6.44 19.04 -1.14
N GLN A 358 -5.29 18.84 -1.79
CA GLN A 358 -4.62 19.83 -2.63
C GLN A 358 -5.17 19.82 -4.05
N ASP A 359 -5.46 20.99 -4.59
CA ASP A 359 -5.66 21.18 -6.04
C ASP A 359 -4.30 21.34 -6.70
N ILE A 360 -3.74 20.24 -7.20
CA ILE A 360 -2.41 20.26 -7.83
C ILE A 360 -2.51 20.65 -9.31
N ARG A 361 -1.71 21.64 -9.72
CA ARG A 361 -1.59 22.05 -11.12
C ARG A 361 -0.12 22.00 -11.53
N TYR A 362 0.16 21.26 -12.60
CA TYR A 362 1.50 21.09 -13.12
C TYR A 362 1.51 20.85 -14.62
N ALA A 363 2.69 21.01 -15.22
CA ALA A 363 2.98 20.56 -16.57
C ALA A 363 4.39 19.94 -16.61
N THR A 364 4.54 18.82 -17.31
CA THR A 364 5.83 18.17 -17.60
C THR A 364 6.13 18.26 -19.10
N GLY A 365 7.36 17.99 -19.52
CA GLY A 365 7.82 18.01 -20.91
C GLY A 365 9.23 18.55 -21.06
N ASP A 366 9.59 19.05 -22.24
CA ASP A 366 10.94 19.51 -22.59
C ASP A 366 11.52 20.59 -21.66
N GLU A 367 10.67 21.30 -20.93
CA GLU A 367 11.06 22.34 -19.96
C GLU A 367 11.20 21.81 -18.52
N GLY A 368 11.10 20.49 -18.33
CA GLY A 368 10.99 19.83 -17.04
C GLY A 368 9.60 19.99 -16.44
N LEU A 369 9.52 20.01 -15.10
CA LEU A 369 8.29 20.19 -14.35
C LEU A 369 8.06 21.67 -14.04
N VAL A 370 6.92 22.20 -14.46
CA VAL A 370 6.38 23.48 -14.00
C VAL A 370 5.30 23.20 -12.98
N LEU A 371 5.57 23.49 -11.71
CA LEU A 371 4.63 23.29 -10.60
C LEU A 371 4.01 24.64 -10.21
N SER A 372 2.68 24.76 -10.30
CA SER A 372 1.99 25.94 -9.79
C SER A 372 2.12 26.02 -8.27
N ALA A 373 2.23 27.23 -7.76
CA ALA A 373 2.33 27.48 -6.33
C ALA A 373 0.95 27.55 -5.67
N SER A 374 0.91 27.33 -4.36
CA SER A 374 -0.27 27.63 -3.55
C SER A 374 0.11 28.09 -2.14
N GLU A 375 -0.90 28.46 -1.33
CA GLU A 375 -0.77 28.78 0.10
C GLU A 375 -1.30 27.65 1.00
N GLU A 376 -1.58 26.48 0.41
CA GLU A 376 -2.15 25.32 1.09
C GLU A 376 -1.15 24.65 2.05
N ASN A 377 -1.57 23.51 2.63
CA ASN A 377 -0.70 22.62 3.41
C ASN A 377 0.03 23.33 4.55
N GLU A 378 -0.72 24.04 5.40
CA GLU A 378 -0.14 24.74 6.55
C GLU A 378 0.94 25.76 6.17
N GLN A 379 0.77 26.46 5.02
CA GLN A 379 1.75 27.40 4.47
C GLN A 379 3.00 26.73 3.88
N LEU A 380 2.97 25.43 3.58
CA LEU A 380 3.99 24.77 2.77
C LEU A 380 3.79 24.99 1.27
N GLY A 381 2.56 25.32 0.85
CA GLY A 381 2.18 25.48 -0.54
C GLY A 381 1.90 24.15 -1.22
N THR A 382 2.07 24.11 -2.53
CA THR A 382 1.84 22.91 -3.35
C THR A 382 2.97 21.91 -3.10
N LEU A 383 2.62 20.70 -2.66
CA LEU A 383 3.55 19.61 -2.38
C LEU A 383 3.50 18.55 -3.49
N LEU A 384 4.66 18.08 -3.92
CA LEU A 384 4.82 16.90 -4.76
C LEU A 384 5.94 16.03 -4.19
N VAL A 385 5.58 14.86 -3.66
CA VAL A 385 6.42 14.10 -2.74
C VAL A 385 6.47 12.61 -3.09
N GLN A 386 7.45 11.92 -2.53
CA GLN A 386 7.56 10.47 -2.51
C GLN A 386 7.78 9.97 -1.08
N LYS A 387 7.46 8.69 -0.86
CA LYS A 387 7.79 7.99 0.39
C LYS A 387 9.31 7.88 0.52
N SER A 388 9.81 7.97 1.75
CA SER A 388 11.18 7.56 2.04
C SER A 388 11.26 6.04 1.98
N THR A 389 12.26 5.49 1.30
CA THR A 389 12.47 4.04 1.14
C THR A 389 13.73 3.56 1.87
N SER A 390 14.55 4.47 2.38
CA SER A 390 15.76 4.22 3.15
C SER A 390 15.86 5.23 4.30
N PRO A 391 16.46 4.90 5.45
CA PRO A 391 16.79 5.89 6.47
C PRO A 391 17.94 6.82 6.03
N ASP A 392 18.80 6.34 5.13
CA ASP A 392 19.98 7.06 4.66
C ASP A 392 19.90 7.28 3.14
N TYR A 393 19.87 8.53 2.70
CA TYR A 393 19.77 8.90 1.30
C TYR A 393 20.21 10.34 1.04
N ALA A 394 20.55 10.65 -0.21
CA ALA A 394 20.70 12.02 -0.70
C ALA A 394 19.66 12.31 -1.77
N ILE A 395 19.11 13.52 -1.75
CA ILE A 395 18.25 14.05 -2.81
C ILE A 395 18.92 15.26 -3.42
N GLU A 396 19.02 15.29 -4.73
CA GLU A 396 19.41 16.42 -5.53
C GLU A 396 18.25 16.91 -6.39
N VAL A 397 18.01 18.22 -6.39
CA VAL A 397 16.96 18.85 -7.20
C VAL A 397 17.51 20.04 -7.94
N THR A 398 17.23 20.12 -9.23
CA THR A 398 17.63 21.26 -10.06
C THR A 398 16.44 22.18 -10.27
N ILE A 399 16.59 23.46 -9.90
CA ILE A 399 15.61 24.53 -10.08
C ILE A 399 16.15 25.51 -11.11
N ASP A 400 15.25 26.05 -11.93
CA ASP A 400 15.48 27.18 -12.82
C ASP A 400 14.90 28.47 -12.22
N PRO A 401 15.72 29.30 -11.55
CA PRO A 401 15.25 30.54 -10.94
C PRO A 401 14.74 31.55 -11.98
N ALA A 402 15.33 31.58 -13.18
CA ALA A 402 14.93 32.52 -14.24
C ALA A 402 13.50 32.25 -14.74
N ASN A 403 13.02 31.01 -14.60
CA ASN A 403 11.67 30.59 -14.95
C ASN A 403 10.75 30.33 -13.75
N SER A 404 11.15 30.78 -12.56
CA SER A 404 10.40 30.63 -11.31
C SER A 404 10.08 31.99 -10.70
N ASP A 405 8.85 32.18 -10.24
CA ASP A 405 8.40 33.40 -9.57
C ASP A 405 7.76 33.12 -8.19
N ALA A 406 7.70 31.85 -7.77
CA ALA A 406 7.36 31.41 -6.41
C ALA A 406 8.60 30.92 -5.64
N LYS A 407 8.42 30.69 -4.33
CA LYS A 407 9.42 29.99 -3.50
C LYS A 407 9.31 28.49 -3.78
N GLY A 408 10.44 27.84 -4.00
CA GLY A 408 10.45 26.39 -4.19
C GLY A 408 11.75 25.75 -3.76
N GLY A 409 11.74 24.44 -3.64
CA GLY A 409 12.86 23.74 -3.05
C GLY A 409 12.57 22.28 -2.75
N ILE A 410 13.33 21.74 -1.80
CA ILE A 410 13.22 20.37 -1.31
C ILE A 410 12.83 20.36 0.15
N LEU A 411 12.01 19.39 0.54
CA LEU A 411 11.51 19.22 1.91
C LEU A 411 11.61 17.76 2.34
N LEU A 412 11.89 17.54 3.62
CA LEU A 412 11.46 16.38 4.39
C LEU A 412 10.12 16.72 5.06
N VAL A 413 9.10 15.89 4.85
CA VAL A 413 7.71 16.11 5.25
C VAL A 413 7.27 15.04 6.24
N GLY A 414 6.74 15.49 7.37
CA GLY A 414 6.10 14.67 8.40
C GLY A 414 4.83 15.35 8.95
N GLY A 415 4.40 14.94 10.14
CA GLY A 415 3.31 15.56 10.89
C GLY A 415 3.81 16.51 11.97
N ALA A 416 3.00 17.51 12.32
CA ALA A 416 3.31 18.44 13.40
C ALA A 416 3.26 17.79 14.80
N HIS A 417 2.45 16.75 14.98
CA HIS A 417 2.33 16.01 16.23
C HIS A 417 1.76 14.62 15.99
N ASN A 418 1.94 13.71 16.95
CA ASN A 418 1.33 12.39 16.85
C ASN A 418 -0.15 12.44 17.26
N GLY A 419 -1.08 12.37 16.30
CA GLY A 419 -2.52 12.34 16.57
C GLY A 419 -3.38 12.41 15.31
N PHE A 420 -4.55 11.76 15.32
CA PHE A 420 -5.39 11.61 14.13
C PHE A 420 -5.68 12.93 13.41
N GLY A 421 -5.33 12.99 12.11
CA GLY A 421 -5.50 14.19 11.29
C GLY A 421 -4.47 15.28 11.60
N ALA A 422 -3.28 14.90 12.07
CA ALA A 422 -2.18 15.82 12.31
C ALA A 422 -1.92 16.71 11.08
N PRO A 423 -1.77 18.03 11.27
CA PRO A 423 -1.33 18.90 10.20
C PRO A 423 0.05 18.50 9.68
N VAL A 424 0.30 18.71 8.39
CA VAL A 424 1.64 18.51 7.81
C VAL A 424 2.62 19.55 8.33
N ALA A 425 3.86 19.10 8.51
CA ALA A 425 4.99 19.93 8.87
C ALA A 425 6.21 19.48 8.07
N ALA A 426 7.16 20.37 7.83
CA ALA A 426 8.33 20.05 7.04
C ALA A 426 9.56 20.86 7.42
N MET A 427 10.72 20.32 7.09
CA MET A 427 12.00 21.03 7.12
C MET A 427 12.71 20.81 5.80
N GLY A 428 13.38 21.82 5.26
CA GLY A 428 14.13 21.66 4.03
C GLY A 428 14.81 22.91 3.53
N LEU A 429 15.17 22.91 2.24
CA LEU A 429 15.93 23.94 1.58
C LEU A 429 15.08 24.62 0.52
N THR A 430 15.02 25.95 0.52
CA THR A 430 14.23 26.74 -0.44
C THR A 430 15.11 27.74 -1.17
N VAL A 431 14.83 27.94 -2.46
CA VAL A 431 15.26 29.08 -3.27
C VAL A 431 14.17 30.15 -3.19
N SER A 432 14.56 31.39 -2.93
CA SER A 432 13.66 32.55 -2.89
C SER A 432 14.41 33.81 -3.29
N GLY A 433 14.26 34.25 -4.54
CA GLY A 433 14.99 35.42 -5.05
C GLY A 433 16.49 35.12 -5.13
N ASP A 434 17.29 35.94 -4.48
CA ASP A 434 18.75 35.85 -4.39
C ASP A 434 19.23 35.06 -3.15
N GLU A 435 18.36 34.30 -2.50
CA GLU A 435 18.71 33.53 -1.29
C GLU A 435 18.37 32.04 -1.42
N VAL A 436 19.24 31.20 -0.85
CA VAL A 436 18.92 29.85 -0.40
C VAL A 436 18.71 29.86 1.11
N GLN A 437 17.57 29.36 1.58
CA GLN A 437 17.24 29.32 3.01
C GLN A 437 16.95 27.89 3.47
N VAL A 438 17.47 27.50 4.63
CA VAL A 438 16.94 26.35 5.37
C VAL A 438 15.71 26.83 6.12
N VAL A 439 14.57 26.18 5.87
CA VAL A 439 13.28 26.53 6.44
C VAL A 439 12.67 25.36 7.19
N GLU A 440 11.98 25.68 8.28
CA GLU A 440 11.09 24.77 8.98
C GLU A 440 9.69 25.37 8.98
N ASN A 441 8.68 24.56 8.71
CA ASN A 441 7.29 24.95 8.87
C ASN A 441 6.54 23.93 9.71
N LYS A 442 6.01 24.40 10.83
CA LYS A 442 5.22 23.62 11.77
C LYS A 442 4.16 24.52 12.41
N ASP A 443 2.93 24.00 12.56
CA ASP A 443 1.81 24.73 13.17
C ASP A 443 1.56 26.12 12.53
N LYS A 444 1.63 26.20 11.19
CA LYS A 444 1.51 27.43 10.38
C LYS A 444 2.60 28.48 10.62
N LYS A 445 3.70 28.10 11.27
CA LYS A 445 4.83 28.99 11.53
C LYS A 445 6.00 28.55 10.69
N ALA A 446 6.40 29.41 9.76
CA ALA A 446 7.63 29.26 9.01
C ALA A 446 8.78 29.97 9.74
N GLU A 447 9.88 29.26 9.96
CA GLU A 447 11.11 29.76 10.55
C GLU A 447 12.27 29.56 9.56
N VAL A 448 13.08 30.60 9.39
CA VAL A 448 14.35 30.50 8.65
C VAL A 448 15.45 30.14 9.64
N LYS A 449 16.10 29.00 9.42
CA LYS A 449 17.14 28.46 10.32
C LYS A 449 18.57 28.84 9.86
N ALA A 450 18.77 28.99 8.55
CA ALA A 450 20.02 29.42 7.94
C ALA A 450 19.75 30.04 6.56
N THR A 451 20.65 30.91 6.11
CA THR A 451 20.57 31.59 4.81
C THR A 451 21.95 31.60 4.15
N ALA A 452 21.98 31.46 2.84
CA ALA A 452 23.11 31.69 1.97
C ALA A 452 22.68 32.51 0.75
N GLU A 453 23.59 33.30 0.19
CA GLU A 453 23.36 34.13 -0.99
C GLU A 453 23.49 33.30 -2.27
N LEU A 454 22.65 33.61 -3.26
CA LEU A 454 22.73 33.14 -4.65
C LEU A 454 23.27 34.25 -5.54
N GLU A 455 24.15 33.89 -6.47
CA GLU A 455 24.65 34.82 -7.46
C GLU A 455 23.86 34.69 -8.77
N GLY A 456 23.02 35.69 -9.08
CA GLY A 456 22.27 35.75 -10.33
C GLY A 456 21.19 34.66 -10.47
N GLU A 457 20.81 34.37 -11.71
CA GLU A 457 19.66 33.50 -12.05
C GLU A 457 20.08 32.20 -12.74
N ALA A 458 21.34 31.76 -12.57
CA ALA A 458 21.80 30.47 -13.09
C ALA A 458 21.04 29.31 -12.45
N LEU A 459 21.01 28.15 -13.11
CA LEU A 459 20.40 26.94 -12.54
C LEU A 459 21.00 26.63 -11.17
N VAL A 460 20.12 26.31 -10.22
CA VAL A 460 20.49 26.01 -8.84
C VAL A 460 20.22 24.53 -8.59
N LYS A 461 21.26 23.80 -8.19
CA LYS A 461 21.13 22.46 -7.63
C LYS A 461 21.05 22.57 -6.12
N LEU A 462 20.00 22.00 -5.54
CA LEU A 462 19.81 21.83 -4.10
C LEU A 462 20.12 20.39 -3.73
N LYS A 463 20.77 20.18 -2.59
CA LYS A 463 21.02 18.85 -2.03
C LYS A 463 20.59 18.79 -0.58
N MET A 464 19.85 17.74 -0.25
CA MET A 464 19.53 17.33 1.12
C MET A 464 20.07 15.93 1.34
N GLU A 465 20.95 15.76 2.33
CA GLU A 465 21.40 14.45 2.78
C GLU A 465 20.72 14.12 4.10
N VAL A 466 20.12 12.94 4.15
CA VAL A 466 19.37 12.42 5.29
C VAL A 466 20.12 11.23 5.84
N THR A 467 20.33 11.24 7.15
CA THR A 467 20.90 10.11 7.90
C THR A 467 20.03 9.79 9.10
N GLU A 468 19.99 8.52 9.50
CA GLU A 468 19.13 8.00 10.56
C GLU A 468 17.63 8.32 10.34
N GLY A 469 17.25 8.67 9.11
CA GLY A 469 15.92 9.10 8.67
C GLY A 469 15.51 10.53 9.08
N HIS A 470 16.30 11.26 9.88
CA HIS A 470 15.87 12.54 10.45
C HIS A 470 16.97 13.59 10.62
N LEU A 471 18.25 13.22 10.49
CA LEU A 471 19.36 14.15 10.56
C LEU A 471 19.64 14.69 9.16
N LEU A 472 19.47 15.99 8.99
CA LEU A 472 19.48 16.68 7.70
C LEU A 472 20.73 17.55 7.56
N THR A 473 21.40 17.46 6.43
CA THR A 473 22.39 18.46 6.00
C THR A 473 22.02 18.99 4.64
N PHE A 474 22.30 20.27 4.41
CA PHE A 474 21.88 20.99 3.23
C PHE A 474 23.04 21.65 2.53
N SER A 475 23.05 21.56 1.20
CA SER A 475 23.99 22.30 0.37
C SER A 475 23.35 22.70 -0.95
N PHE A 476 23.95 23.67 -1.64
CA PHE A 476 23.55 24.07 -2.98
C PHE A 476 24.77 24.29 -3.88
N SER A 477 24.55 24.27 -5.18
CA SER A 477 25.54 24.59 -6.20
C SER A 477 24.88 25.35 -7.35
N GLN A 478 25.62 26.27 -7.97
CA GLN A 478 25.26 26.85 -9.27
C GLN A 478 26.23 26.30 -10.33
N GLU A 479 25.88 26.35 -11.61
CA GLU A 479 26.67 25.71 -12.67
C GLU A 479 28.17 26.04 -12.59
N GLY A 480 29.01 25.00 -12.49
CA GLY A 480 30.47 25.14 -12.46
C GLY A 480 31.07 25.52 -11.10
N THR A 481 30.27 25.61 -10.03
CA THR A 481 30.76 25.86 -8.67
C THR A 481 30.86 24.58 -7.83
N THR A 482 31.53 24.68 -6.68
CA THR A 482 31.54 23.63 -5.66
C THR A 482 30.29 23.72 -4.79
N TRP A 483 29.80 22.59 -4.29
CA TRP A 483 28.74 22.55 -3.28
C TRP A 483 29.07 23.43 -2.08
N THR A 484 28.14 24.32 -1.72
CA THR A 484 28.23 25.23 -0.59
C THR A 484 27.21 24.81 0.46
N ALA A 485 27.67 24.54 1.68
CA ALA A 485 26.79 24.16 2.80
C ALA A 485 25.92 25.34 3.25
N VAL A 486 24.68 25.06 3.65
CA VAL A 486 23.76 26.05 4.21
C VAL A 486 23.43 25.66 5.65
N GLY A 487 24.10 26.30 6.60
CA GLY A 487 23.98 25.98 8.02
C GLY A 487 24.79 24.74 8.43
N GLU A 488 24.43 24.18 9.59
CA GLU A 488 25.02 22.95 10.15
C GLU A 488 24.07 21.75 9.93
N GLN A 489 24.26 20.65 10.67
CA GLN A 489 23.29 19.55 10.69
C GLN A 489 22.03 19.97 11.48
N PHE A 490 20.86 19.61 10.97
CA PHE A 490 19.56 19.86 11.59
C PHE A 490 18.88 18.56 12.00
N ASP A 491 18.11 18.59 13.09
CA ASP A 491 17.36 17.45 13.61
C ASP A 491 15.86 17.63 13.35
N ALA A 492 15.30 16.75 12.53
CA ALA A 492 13.88 16.72 12.18
C ALA A 492 13.07 15.68 12.97
N ALA A 493 13.60 15.02 14.00
CA ALA A 493 12.89 13.99 14.78
C ALA A 493 11.63 14.49 15.52
N HIS A 494 11.49 15.81 15.65
CA HIS A 494 10.32 16.46 16.25
C HIS A 494 9.14 16.62 15.27
N LEU A 495 9.38 16.40 13.97
CA LEU A 495 8.34 16.05 13.01
C LEU A 495 7.99 14.58 13.28
N VAL A 496 6.73 14.18 13.15
CA VAL A 496 6.35 12.80 13.45
C VAL A 496 6.03 12.02 12.18
N PRO A 497 6.39 10.74 12.08
CA PRO A 497 5.85 9.85 11.07
C PRO A 497 4.42 9.49 11.48
N TRP A 498 3.46 10.38 11.25
CA TRP A 498 2.09 10.23 11.75
C TRP A 498 1.37 9.05 11.06
N GLY A 499 1.41 7.84 11.62
CA GLY A 499 0.83 6.63 11.03
C GLY A 499 1.34 6.29 9.61
N MET A 500 2.36 7.04 9.18
CA MET A 500 2.89 7.16 7.84
C MET A 500 4.36 7.52 7.97
N GLY A 501 5.23 6.83 7.25
CA GLY A 501 6.63 7.22 7.09
C GLY A 501 6.81 8.65 6.59
N TYR A 502 7.98 9.22 6.83
CA TYR A 502 8.39 10.47 6.22
C TYR A 502 8.34 10.40 4.72
N ARG A 503 8.00 11.55 4.15
CA ARG A 503 8.08 11.78 2.72
C ARG A 503 9.14 12.82 2.46
N TRP A 504 9.74 12.75 1.30
CA TRP A 504 10.57 13.82 0.79
C TRP A 504 9.93 14.34 -0.49
N GLY A 505 10.25 15.57 -0.89
CA GLY A 505 9.74 16.04 -2.16
C GLY A 505 10.09 17.47 -2.46
N ILE A 506 9.48 17.95 -3.53
CA ILE A 506 9.59 19.32 -3.99
C ILE A 506 8.31 20.09 -3.68
N PHE A 507 8.42 21.42 -3.62
CA PHE A 507 7.28 22.27 -3.31
C PHE A 507 7.30 23.60 -4.05
N ALA A 508 6.12 24.19 -4.21
CA ALA A 508 5.93 25.53 -4.73
C ALA A 508 5.00 26.34 -3.80
N LYS A 509 5.56 27.36 -3.15
CA LYS A 509 4.86 28.24 -2.21
C LYS A 509 4.73 29.65 -2.76
N GLY A 510 3.50 30.14 -2.82
CA GLY A 510 3.16 31.44 -3.38
C GLY A 510 1.69 31.52 -3.76
N ASN A 511 1.31 32.58 -4.46
CA ASN A 511 -0.04 32.72 -5.02
C ASN A 511 -0.25 31.72 -6.17
N GLU A 512 -1.52 31.37 -6.45
CA GLU A 512 -1.88 30.40 -7.51
C GLU A 512 -1.44 30.77 -8.93
N ASN A 513 -1.08 32.03 -9.18
CA ASN A 513 -0.57 32.50 -10.47
C ASN A 513 0.96 32.39 -10.60
N GLN A 514 1.64 32.04 -9.50
CA GLN A 514 3.09 31.86 -9.45
C GLN A 514 3.43 30.38 -9.62
N LYS A 515 4.70 30.08 -9.90
CA LYS A 515 5.19 28.75 -10.24
C LYS A 515 6.66 28.58 -9.90
N VAL A 516 7.08 27.32 -9.84
CA VAL A 516 8.48 26.91 -9.75
C VAL A 516 8.77 25.95 -10.90
N ASN A 517 9.91 26.13 -11.57
CA ASN A 517 10.36 25.25 -12.63
C ASN A 517 11.51 24.35 -12.15
N PHE A 518 11.23 23.05 -12.09
CA PHE A 518 12.18 21.99 -11.74
C PHE A 518 12.68 21.30 -13.00
N LYS A 519 13.99 21.15 -13.13
CA LYS A 519 14.65 20.50 -14.28
C LYS A 519 15.00 19.03 -14.02
N GLY A 520 14.86 18.57 -12.79
CA GLY A 520 15.05 17.17 -12.44
C GLY A 520 15.25 16.94 -10.96
N VAL A 521 15.03 15.69 -10.56
CA VAL A 521 15.20 15.15 -9.22
C VAL A 521 16.01 13.87 -9.32
N GLU A 522 16.97 13.68 -8.42
CA GLU A 522 17.69 12.43 -8.23
C GLU A 522 17.70 12.10 -6.73
N ILE A 523 17.30 10.88 -6.38
CA ILE A 523 17.49 10.31 -5.05
C ILE A 523 18.44 9.12 -5.15
N THR A 524 19.45 9.14 -4.29
CA THR A 524 20.43 8.06 -4.15
C THR A 524 20.36 7.50 -2.73
N ALA A 525 19.98 6.24 -2.58
CA ALA A 525 20.07 5.55 -1.29
C ALA A 525 21.55 5.31 -0.93
N GLN A 526 21.90 5.54 0.34
CA GLN A 526 23.27 5.48 0.86
C GLN A 526 23.47 4.30 1.79
#